data_AF-A0A484KYW9-F1
#
_entry.id   AF-A0A484KYW9-F1
#
_cell.length_a   1.000
_cell.length_b   1.000
_cell.length_c   1.000
_cell.angle_alpha   90.00
_cell.angle_beta   90.00
_cell.angle_gamma   90.00
#
_symmetry.space_group_name_H-M   'P 1'
#
loop_
_entity.id
_entity.type
_entity.pdbx_description
1 polymer ?
#
loop_
_entity_poly.entity_id
_entity_poly.type
_entity_poly.pdbx_seq_one_letter_code
_entity_poly.pdbx_strand_id
1 'polypeptide(L)'
;MATVTASHFVSHVCGGAISPETKVSLGQLALRNSQAGSHNGLRSANNLLLRANPMVKSKKLGRNGRRIEAAMASVPSVSGQGMNLVFVGCEVGPWCKTGGLGDVLGGLPPALAARGHRVMTVCPRFDQYKDAWDTCVLAQVQVGDRTETVRFFHCYKRGVDRVFVDHPMFLEKVWGKTGSKLYGPKAGDDYKDNQLRFSLLCQAALEAPRVLNLNCNKYFSGPYGEDVVFIANDWHTALLPCYLKSMYQSKGIYMNAKVVFCIHNIAYQGRFAFSDFKLLNLPDTFKGSFDFIDGYDKPVKGRKINWMKGAIREATRVVTVSPYYAKELVSNVSKGVELDNHIRDCGITGICNGMDTQEWNPATDKHIRPNYDITTVTEAKPLVKEALQAAVGLPVDRNIPLIGFIGRLEEQKGSDILYAAIPKFISKNVQIVILGTGKKKFEEQIQKLEVMYPDKAIGVAKFSAPLAHMITAGADFMLIPSRFEPCGLIQLHAMRYGTPCICASTGGLVDTVKEGYTGFHMGAFNVNCETVDPADVLKVVTTVVKALAVYGTLAYAEMIKNCMSQDLSWKEPAKNWETMLLSLGLVGSEAGSEGDEIAPLAKENVATP
;
A
#
# COMPACT_ATOMS: atom_id res chain seq x y z
N MET A 1 -42.27 37.78 -8.21
CA MET A 1 -42.45 38.88 -7.23
C MET A 1 -41.93 38.38 -5.89
N ALA A 2 -40.62 38.43 -5.64
CA ALA A 2 -39.82 39.60 -5.28
C ALA A 2 -40.20 40.15 -3.89
N THR A 3 -39.43 39.79 -2.86
CA THR A 3 -38.87 40.79 -1.96
C THR A 3 -37.57 40.30 -1.33
N VAL A 4 -36.55 41.08 -1.58
CA VAL A 4 -35.19 41.05 -1.05
C VAL A 4 -35.19 41.94 0.20
N THR A 5 -34.50 41.53 1.27
CA THR A 5 -34.13 42.43 2.36
C THR A 5 -32.63 42.40 2.56
N ALA A 6 -32.00 43.51 2.19
CA ALA A 6 -30.61 43.84 2.47
C ALA A 6 -30.47 44.39 3.89
N SER A 7 -29.36 44.10 4.56
CA SER A 7 -28.96 44.70 5.83
C SER A 7 -27.75 45.62 5.62
N HIS A 8 -27.85 46.83 6.16
CA HIS A 8 -26.85 47.89 6.09
C HIS A 8 -25.78 47.76 7.18
N PHE A 9 -24.56 48.19 6.83
CA PHE A 9 -23.43 48.49 7.70
C PHE A 9 -23.70 49.70 8.61
N VAL A 10 -23.22 49.66 9.86
CA VAL A 10 -22.77 50.85 10.61
C VAL A 10 -21.54 50.48 11.45
N SER A 11 -20.43 51.18 11.21
CA SER A 11 -19.20 51.19 12.00
C SER A 11 -19.27 52.31 13.05
N HIS A 12 -18.75 52.06 14.25
CA HIS A 12 -18.51 53.11 15.23
C HIS A 12 -17.01 53.38 15.35
N VAL A 13 -16.63 54.61 14.99
CA VAL A 13 -15.39 55.29 15.36
C VAL A 13 -15.76 56.33 16.41
N CYS A 14 -14.96 56.43 17.47
CA CYS A 14 -14.95 57.60 18.35
C CYS A 14 -13.48 57.99 18.55
N GLY A 15 -13.16 59.28 18.35
CA GLY A 15 -11.82 59.82 18.46
C GLY A 15 -11.79 61.16 19.20
N GLY A 16 -10.56 61.58 19.53
CA GLY A 16 -10.16 62.92 19.97
C GLY A 16 -9.77 62.99 21.45
N ALA A 17 -8.77 63.74 21.91
CA ALA A 17 -7.71 64.59 21.33
C ALA A 17 -6.88 65.09 22.57
N ILE A 18 -5.54 65.24 22.65
CA ILE A 18 -4.66 66.37 22.25
C ILE A 18 -3.31 66.20 23.02
N SER A 19 -2.24 66.72 22.41
CA SER A 19 -0.76 66.77 22.62
C SER A 19 -0.23 67.46 23.91
N PRO A 20 1.10 67.76 24.13
CA PRO A 20 2.30 67.64 23.25
C PRO A 20 3.68 67.21 23.87
N GLU A 21 4.61 66.90 22.95
CA GLU A 21 6.08 67.15 22.92
C GLU A 21 7.06 66.65 24.01
N THR A 22 8.09 65.87 23.58
CA THR A 22 9.49 66.34 23.55
C THR A 22 10.42 65.48 22.67
N LYS A 23 11.39 66.16 22.04
CA LYS A 23 12.39 65.74 21.04
C LYS A 23 13.60 65.01 21.64
N VAL A 24 14.25 64.11 20.88
CA VAL A 24 15.73 63.92 20.65
C VAL A 24 15.85 62.95 19.43
N SER A 25 16.19 63.35 18.18
CA SER A 25 17.53 63.58 17.54
C SER A 25 18.44 62.32 17.56
N LEU A 26 19.17 61.84 16.55
CA LEU A 26 19.39 62.03 15.10
C LEU A 26 20.37 60.89 14.70
N GLY A 27 20.38 60.41 13.45
CA GLY A 27 21.45 59.51 12.98
C GLY A 27 21.31 58.90 11.58
N GLN A 28 21.42 59.75 10.54
CA GLN A 28 21.92 59.53 9.15
C GLN A 28 21.19 58.49 8.26
N LEU A 29 20.43 58.87 7.19
CA LEU A 29 20.82 59.33 5.82
C LEU A 29 21.80 58.36 5.11
N ALA A 30 21.59 57.84 3.88
CA ALA A 30 20.93 58.34 2.66
C ALA A 30 20.59 57.16 1.71
N LEU A 31 19.43 57.13 1.01
CA LEU A 31 19.21 57.45 -0.44
C LEU A 31 20.10 56.65 -1.43
N ARG A 32 19.68 56.09 -2.57
CA ARG A 32 18.43 56.10 -3.36
C ARG A 32 18.63 55.13 -4.56
N ASN A 33 17.53 54.78 -5.22
CA ASN A 33 17.38 54.40 -6.64
C ASN A 33 17.84 53.00 -7.09
N SER A 34 17.25 52.34 -8.08
CA SER A 34 15.90 52.26 -8.67
C SER A 34 16.04 51.32 -9.89
N GLN A 35 15.06 50.45 -10.08
CA GLN A 35 14.63 49.83 -11.36
C GLN A 35 15.48 48.71 -12.03
N ALA A 36 14.82 47.54 -12.08
CA ALA A 36 14.42 46.78 -13.27
C ALA A 36 15.44 46.46 -14.38
N GLY A 37 15.59 45.16 -14.66
CA GLY A 37 16.20 44.66 -15.89
C GLY A 37 16.20 43.13 -15.95
N SER A 38 15.35 42.59 -16.82
CA SER A 38 15.28 41.19 -17.26
C SER A 38 16.61 40.65 -17.82
N HIS A 39 16.92 39.35 -17.64
CA HIS A 39 17.82 38.66 -18.57
C HIS A 39 17.41 37.20 -18.83
N ASN A 40 17.28 36.91 -20.13
CA ASN A 40 17.23 35.59 -20.76
C ASN A 40 18.59 34.86 -20.66
N GLY A 41 18.54 33.54 -20.80
CA GLY A 41 19.60 32.59 -20.46
C GLY A 41 20.86 32.58 -21.34
N LEU A 42 21.78 31.67 -21.01
CA LEU A 42 22.70 31.00 -21.93
C LEU A 42 23.46 29.86 -21.24
N ARG A 43 23.78 28.87 -22.08
CA ARG A 43 24.49 27.61 -21.81
C ARG A 43 25.94 27.85 -21.35
N SER A 44 26.48 26.94 -20.54
CA SER A 44 27.93 26.82 -20.32
C SER A 44 28.44 25.48 -20.82
N ALA A 45 29.38 25.55 -21.77
CA ALA A 45 30.24 24.46 -22.20
C ALA A 45 31.47 24.38 -21.25
N ASN A 46 31.97 23.18 -20.96
CA ASN A 46 33.26 23.00 -20.31
C ASN A 46 34.20 22.22 -21.24
N ASN A 47 35.34 22.84 -21.55
CA ASN A 47 36.43 22.30 -22.35
C ASN A 47 37.47 21.59 -21.48
N LEU A 48 38.05 20.53 -22.06
CA LEU A 48 39.20 19.75 -21.62
C LEU A 48 40.50 20.58 -21.62
N LEU A 49 41.40 20.28 -20.67
CA LEU A 49 42.81 20.66 -20.73
C LEU A 49 43.70 19.44 -20.45
N LEU A 50 44.49 19.10 -21.46
CA LEU A 50 45.57 18.10 -21.46
C LEU A 50 46.80 18.62 -20.71
N ARG A 51 47.51 17.73 -19.99
CA ARG A 51 48.92 17.91 -19.62
C ARG A 51 49.72 16.66 -19.96
N ALA A 52 50.91 16.90 -20.50
CA ALA A 52 51.81 15.95 -21.15
C ALA A 52 52.73 15.19 -20.18
N ASN A 53 53.17 13.99 -20.61
CA ASN A 53 54.24 13.18 -20.01
C ASN A 53 55.59 13.41 -20.69
N PRO A 54 56.73 13.27 -19.99
CA PRO A 54 58.04 13.12 -20.61
C PRO A 54 58.45 11.64 -20.77
N MET A 55 59.34 11.43 -21.73
CA MET A 55 59.80 10.17 -22.32
C MET A 55 61.15 9.73 -21.71
N VAL A 56 61.35 8.44 -21.38
CA VAL A 56 62.68 7.85 -21.08
C VAL A 56 62.82 6.44 -21.70
N LYS A 57 64.09 6.13 -22.01
CA LYS A 57 64.67 5.24 -23.04
C LYS A 57 64.57 3.71 -22.82
N SER A 58 64.69 3.02 -23.96
CA SER A 58 64.80 1.58 -24.21
C SER A 58 66.11 0.92 -23.70
N LYS A 59 66.00 -0.34 -23.25
CA LYS A 59 67.03 -1.40 -23.41
C LYS A 59 66.37 -2.76 -23.68
N LYS A 60 66.90 -3.50 -24.67
CA LYS A 60 66.50 -4.83 -25.14
C LYS A 60 67.14 -5.97 -24.34
N LEU A 61 66.39 -7.05 -24.11
CA LEU A 61 66.76 -8.48 -23.99
C LEU A 61 65.41 -9.23 -23.96
N GLY A 62 65.10 -10.37 -24.57
CA GLY A 62 65.74 -11.42 -25.36
C GLY A 62 64.65 -12.51 -25.54
N ARG A 63 64.62 -13.20 -26.69
CA ARG A 63 63.59 -14.17 -27.13
C ARG A 63 63.23 -15.28 -26.12
N ASN A 64 61.95 -15.65 -26.03
CA ASN A 64 61.46 -16.98 -26.43
C ASN A 64 59.92 -17.06 -26.44
N GLY A 65 59.36 -17.70 -27.46
CA GLY A 65 57.95 -17.63 -27.80
C GLY A 65 57.04 -18.67 -27.17
N ARG A 66 55.73 -18.42 -27.31
CA ARG A 66 54.66 -19.40 -27.49
C ARG A 66 53.46 -18.68 -28.10
N ARG A 67 53.00 -19.17 -29.26
CA ARG A 67 51.70 -18.82 -29.85
C ARG A 67 50.61 -19.32 -28.91
N ILE A 68 49.68 -18.45 -28.51
CA ILE A 68 48.40 -18.84 -27.91
C ILE A 68 47.33 -18.22 -28.80
N GLU A 69 46.52 -19.07 -29.42
CA GLU A 69 45.33 -18.71 -30.17
C GLU A 69 44.33 -18.01 -29.25
N ALA A 70 43.77 -16.90 -29.72
CA ALA A 70 42.76 -16.14 -29.00
C ALA A 70 41.43 -16.91 -29.03
N ALA A 71 41.14 -17.66 -27.97
CA ALA A 71 39.79 -18.06 -27.65
C ALA A 71 38.99 -16.83 -27.19
N MET A 72 37.86 -16.56 -27.83
CA MET A 72 36.85 -15.63 -27.32
C MET A 72 36.44 -16.10 -25.92
N ALA A 73 36.90 -15.37 -24.89
CA ALA A 73 36.48 -15.61 -23.53
C ALA A 73 35.00 -15.24 -23.40
N SER A 74 34.17 -16.26 -23.21
CA SER A 74 32.81 -16.13 -22.71
C SER A 74 32.84 -15.33 -21.41
N VAL A 75 32.05 -14.26 -21.35
CA VAL A 75 31.75 -13.58 -20.09
C VAL A 75 31.11 -14.63 -19.17
N PRO A 76 31.61 -14.86 -17.95
CA PRO A 76 30.99 -15.83 -17.06
C PRO A 76 29.58 -15.32 -16.72
N SER A 77 28.55 -16.06 -17.14
CA SER A 77 27.21 -15.87 -16.59
C SER A 77 27.28 -16.21 -15.12
N VAL A 78 27.22 -15.20 -14.26
CA VAL A 78 27.01 -15.39 -12.82
C VAL A 78 25.61 -15.99 -12.69
N SER A 79 25.55 -17.30 -12.45
CA SER A 79 24.31 -18.02 -12.19
C SER A 79 23.80 -17.61 -10.81
N GLY A 80 22.96 -16.58 -10.76
CA GLY A 80 22.24 -16.25 -9.53
C GLY A 80 21.29 -17.41 -9.20
N GLN A 81 21.47 -18.00 -8.02
CA GLN A 81 20.57 -19.02 -7.49
C GLN A 81 19.20 -18.38 -7.20
N GLY A 82 18.10 -19.00 -7.62
CA GLY A 82 16.74 -18.57 -7.31
C GLY A 82 15.87 -18.17 -8.52
N MET A 83 14.57 -17.98 -8.28
CA MET A 83 13.57 -17.68 -9.31
C MET A 83 13.60 -16.21 -9.77
N ASN A 84 13.14 -15.96 -11.00
CA ASN A 84 12.78 -14.63 -11.47
C ASN A 84 11.30 -14.34 -11.14
N LEU A 85 11.05 -13.42 -10.22
CA LEU A 85 9.72 -13.08 -9.72
C LEU A 85 9.31 -11.68 -10.18
N VAL A 86 8.13 -11.56 -10.78
CA VAL A 86 7.60 -10.30 -11.29
C VAL A 86 6.25 -10.01 -10.65
N PHE A 87 6.24 -9.16 -9.64
CA PHE A 87 5.00 -8.68 -9.03
C PHE A 87 4.39 -7.59 -9.89
N VAL A 88 3.10 -7.69 -10.17
CA VAL A 88 2.36 -6.67 -10.90
C VAL A 88 1.21 -6.21 -10.02
N GLY A 89 1.06 -4.89 -9.87
CA GLY A 89 0.02 -4.31 -9.04
C GLY A 89 -0.24 -2.84 -9.36
N CYS A 90 -1.37 -2.33 -8.87
CA CYS A 90 -1.69 -0.90 -9.00
C CYS A 90 -1.05 -0.04 -7.90
N GLU A 91 -0.56 -0.64 -6.82
CA GLU A 91 0.05 0.06 -5.68
C GLU A 91 1.39 -0.58 -5.32
N VAL A 92 2.37 0.24 -5.00
CA VAL A 92 3.66 -0.16 -4.43
C VAL A 92 4.09 0.93 -3.45
N GLY A 93 4.16 0.58 -2.15
CA GLY A 93 4.68 1.49 -1.13
C GLY A 93 6.20 1.72 -1.31
N PRO A 94 6.72 2.94 -1.05
CA PRO A 94 6.01 4.13 -0.57
C PRO A 94 5.43 5.04 -1.67
N TRP A 95 5.55 4.69 -2.95
CA TRP A 95 5.23 5.59 -4.07
C TRP A 95 3.73 5.81 -4.29
N CYS A 96 2.94 4.74 -4.29
CA CYS A 96 1.49 4.81 -4.46
C CYS A 96 0.80 3.79 -3.55
N LYS A 97 -0.07 4.29 -2.65
CA LYS A 97 -0.70 3.49 -1.60
C LYS A 97 -2.05 4.08 -1.20
N THR A 98 -3.08 3.24 -1.15
CA THR A 98 -4.39 3.55 -0.54
C THR A 98 -4.72 2.63 0.63
N GLY A 99 -4.06 1.48 0.73
CA GLY A 99 -4.25 0.52 1.80
C GLY A 99 -3.20 -0.58 1.78
N GLY A 100 -3.60 -1.79 2.20
CA GLY A 100 -2.67 -2.90 2.39
C GLY A 100 -2.04 -3.47 1.12
N LEU A 101 -2.62 -3.23 -0.07
CA LEU A 101 -2.02 -3.66 -1.34
C LEU A 101 -0.62 -3.05 -1.52
N GLY A 102 -0.51 -1.73 -1.35
CA GLY A 102 0.78 -1.04 -1.42
C GLY A 102 1.79 -1.51 -0.39
N ASP A 103 1.34 -1.87 0.82
CA ASP A 103 2.21 -2.43 1.87
C ASP A 103 2.75 -3.82 1.52
N VAL A 104 1.91 -4.69 0.98
CA VAL A 104 2.35 -6.04 0.57
C VAL A 104 3.37 -5.93 -0.55
N LEU A 105 3.10 -5.15 -1.60
CA LEU A 105 4.08 -4.94 -2.68
C LEU A 105 5.30 -4.11 -2.23
N GLY A 106 5.18 -3.36 -1.13
CA GLY A 106 6.30 -2.69 -0.47
C GLY A 106 7.24 -3.68 0.22
N GLY A 107 6.70 -4.61 1.00
CA GLY A 107 7.47 -5.47 1.93
C GLY A 107 7.74 -6.92 1.49
N LEU A 108 6.80 -7.60 0.82
CA LEU A 108 7.01 -8.98 0.38
C LEU A 108 8.11 -9.11 -0.70
N PRO A 109 8.17 -8.26 -1.75
CA PRO A 109 9.21 -8.36 -2.77
C PRO A 109 10.63 -8.22 -2.21
N PRO A 110 10.95 -7.26 -1.31
CA PRO A 110 12.25 -7.22 -0.63
C PRO A 110 12.55 -8.46 0.20
N ALA A 111 11.56 -9.02 0.89
CA ALA A 111 11.76 -10.22 1.69
C ALA A 111 12.11 -11.43 0.81
N LEU A 112 11.51 -11.56 -0.38
CA LEU A 112 11.86 -12.59 -1.36
C LEU A 112 13.22 -12.32 -2.04
N ALA A 113 13.58 -11.05 -2.26
CA ALA A 113 14.90 -10.68 -2.77
C ALA A 113 16.01 -11.00 -1.76
N ALA A 114 15.74 -10.81 -0.46
CA ALA A 114 16.64 -11.20 0.63
C ALA A 114 16.87 -12.71 0.69
N ARG A 115 15.93 -13.51 0.17
CA ARG A 115 16.09 -14.96 0.00
C ARG A 115 16.88 -15.33 -1.26
N GLY A 116 17.42 -14.38 -2.00
CA GLY A 116 18.27 -14.62 -3.18
C GLY A 116 17.53 -14.66 -4.51
N HIS A 117 16.21 -14.50 -4.54
CA HIS A 117 15.47 -14.41 -5.81
C HIS A 117 15.72 -13.10 -6.54
N ARG A 118 15.60 -13.12 -7.87
CA ARG A 118 15.59 -11.90 -8.68
C ARG A 118 14.17 -11.35 -8.73
N VAL A 119 13.92 -10.21 -8.09
CA VAL A 119 12.54 -9.71 -7.89
C VAL A 119 12.32 -8.36 -8.54
N MET A 120 11.27 -8.25 -9.34
CA MET A 120 10.79 -7.01 -9.96
C MET A 120 9.37 -6.69 -9.47
N THR A 121 9.06 -5.41 -9.30
CA THR A 121 7.67 -4.94 -9.21
C THR A 121 7.34 -4.01 -10.37
N VAL A 122 6.21 -4.22 -11.02
CA VAL A 122 5.69 -3.36 -12.08
C VAL A 122 4.40 -2.70 -11.61
N CYS A 123 4.36 -1.37 -11.60
CA CYS A 123 3.17 -0.59 -11.26
C CYS A 123 3.04 0.67 -12.13
N PRO A 124 1.88 1.33 -12.19
CA PRO A 124 1.74 2.59 -12.91
C PRO A 124 2.54 3.73 -12.27
N ARG A 125 3.05 4.65 -13.11
CA ARG A 125 3.63 5.91 -12.66
C ARG A 125 2.53 6.96 -12.49
N PHE A 126 2.06 7.13 -11.26
CA PHE A 126 1.00 8.10 -10.93
C PHE A 126 1.52 9.51 -10.68
N ASP A 127 2.78 9.64 -10.29
CA ASP A 127 3.43 10.93 -10.05
C ASP A 127 4.89 10.89 -10.52
N GLN A 128 5.54 12.04 -10.54
CA GLN A 128 6.94 12.21 -10.92
C GLN A 128 7.87 11.83 -9.76
N TYR A 129 7.93 10.55 -9.44
CA TYR A 129 8.75 10.03 -8.34
C TYR A 129 10.23 10.42 -8.49
N LYS A 130 10.78 11.07 -7.47
CA LYS A 130 12.15 11.63 -7.47
C LYS A 130 13.25 10.59 -7.64
N ASP A 131 13.06 9.40 -7.06
CA ASP A 131 14.03 8.32 -7.06
C ASP A 131 13.87 7.33 -8.24
N ALA A 132 12.98 7.64 -9.19
CA ALA A 132 12.78 6.86 -10.40
C ALA A 132 13.36 7.59 -11.63
N TRP A 133 14.23 6.91 -12.38
CA TRP A 133 14.82 7.44 -13.63
C TRP A 133 14.20 6.82 -14.87
N ASP A 134 14.15 7.57 -15.97
CA ASP A 134 13.68 7.06 -17.27
C ASP A 134 14.71 6.04 -17.80
N THR A 135 14.25 4.85 -18.19
CA THR A 135 15.12 3.83 -18.81
C THR A 135 15.40 4.11 -20.29
N CYS A 136 14.70 5.09 -20.88
CA CYS A 136 14.66 5.38 -22.31
C CYS A 136 14.11 4.22 -23.16
N VAL A 137 13.52 3.19 -22.53
CA VAL A 137 12.90 2.07 -23.22
C VAL A 137 11.42 2.35 -23.45
N LEU A 138 11.00 2.17 -24.70
CA LEU A 138 9.63 2.32 -25.16
C LEU A 138 9.07 0.94 -25.55
N ALA A 139 7.80 0.72 -25.27
CA ALA A 139 7.04 -0.41 -25.81
C ALA A 139 5.70 0.04 -26.37
N GLN A 140 5.22 -0.64 -27.41
CA GLN A 140 3.90 -0.40 -27.98
C GLN A 140 2.93 -1.48 -27.50
N VAL A 141 1.75 -1.07 -27.05
CA VAL A 141 0.70 -1.97 -26.53
C VAL A 141 -0.64 -1.63 -27.18
N GLN A 142 -1.48 -2.64 -27.43
CA GLN A 142 -2.77 -2.46 -28.07
C GLN A 142 -3.86 -2.31 -27.00
N VAL A 143 -4.44 -1.13 -26.86
CA VAL A 143 -5.40 -0.80 -25.79
C VAL A 143 -6.70 -0.34 -26.42
N GLY A 144 -7.70 -1.23 -26.43
CA GLY A 144 -8.94 -1.00 -27.16
C GLY A 144 -8.64 -0.84 -28.65
N ASP A 145 -9.01 0.31 -29.21
CA ASP A 145 -8.88 0.58 -30.65
C ASP A 145 -7.56 1.29 -31.00
N ARG A 146 -6.66 1.53 -30.03
CA ARG A 146 -5.44 2.31 -30.23
C ARG A 146 -4.19 1.51 -29.86
N THR A 147 -3.12 1.76 -30.62
CA THR A 147 -1.77 1.38 -30.21
C THR A 147 -1.18 2.53 -29.41
N GLU A 148 -0.92 2.30 -28.13
CA GLU A 148 -0.36 3.28 -27.20
C GLU A 148 1.11 2.99 -26.97
N THR A 149 1.94 4.03 -26.83
CA THR A 149 3.36 3.89 -26.49
C THR A 149 3.56 4.14 -25.00
N VAL A 150 4.11 3.16 -24.29
CA VAL A 150 4.45 3.29 -22.87
C VAL A 150 5.96 3.47 -22.71
N ARG A 151 6.34 4.19 -21.65
CA ARG A 151 7.74 4.29 -21.22
C ARG A 151 7.92 3.60 -19.89
N PHE A 152 9.14 3.13 -19.63
CA PHE A 152 9.46 2.50 -18.35
C PHE A 152 10.43 3.39 -17.55
N PHE A 153 10.04 3.69 -16.33
CA PHE A 153 10.92 4.27 -15.31
C PHE A 153 11.39 3.17 -14.38
N HIS A 154 12.57 3.32 -13.81
CA HIS A 154 13.20 2.31 -12.95
C HIS A 154 13.79 2.94 -11.69
N CYS A 155 13.74 2.17 -10.60
CA CYS A 155 14.40 2.43 -9.34
C CYS A 155 14.87 1.08 -8.77
N TYR A 156 16.12 0.96 -8.33
CA TYR A 156 16.61 -0.24 -7.64
C TYR A 156 16.67 0.02 -6.14
N LYS A 157 15.87 -0.71 -5.36
CA LYS A 157 15.72 -0.44 -3.92
C LYS A 157 15.42 -1.72 -3.14
N ARG A 158 16.14 -1.92 -2.02
CA ARG A 158 16.01 -3.11 -1.14
C ARG A 158 16.14 -4.45 -1.88
N GLY A 159 17.08 -4.53 -2.83
CA GLY A 159 17.29 -5.74 -3.63
C GLY A 159 16.27 -5.95 -4.77
N VAL A 160 15.30 -5.05 -4.93
CA VAL A 160 14.18 -5.18 -5.87
C VAL A 160 14.29 -4.15 -7.00
N ASP A 161 14.08 -4.62 -8.23
CA ASP A 161 13.89 -3.78 -9.40
C ASP A 161 12.46 -3.22 -9.43
N ARG A 162 12.31 -1.92 -9.16
CA ARG A 162 11.01 -1.23 -9.13
C ARG A 162 10.79 -0.53 -10.47
N VAL A 163 9.85 -1.03 -11.26
CA VAL A 163 9.52 -0.53 -12.59
C VAL A 163 8.18 0.20 -12.56
N PHE A 164 8.16 1.40 -13.13
CA PHE A 164 6.98 2.24 -13.25
C PHE A 164 6.58 2.44 -14.70
N VAL A 165 5.35 2.08 -15.05
CA VAL A 165 4.78 2.27 -16.38
C VAL A 165 4.29 3.71 -16.53
N ASP A 166 4.99 4.49 -17.32
CA ASP A 166 4.70 5.90 -17.60
C ASP A 166 3.80 6.02 -18.82
N HIS A 167 2.64 6.65 -18.61
CA HIS A 167 1.66 6.96 -19.65
C HIS A 167 0.74 8.10 -19.18
N PRO A 168 0.25 9.00 -20.06
CA PRO A 168 -0.68 10.08 -19.70
C PRO A 168 -1.93 9.61 -18.93
N MET A 169 -2.46 8.43 -19.25
CA MET A 169 -3.62 7.86 -18.55
C MET A 169 -3.39 7.61 -17.04
N PHE A 170 -2.14 7.62 -16.57
CA PHE A 170 -1.79 7.53 -15.15
C PHE A 170 -1.31 8.87 -14.60
N LEU A 171 -0.27 9.44 -15.19
CA LEU A 171 0.44 10.60 -14.65
C LEU A 171 -0.43 11.86 -14.60
N GLU A 172 -1.30 12.07 -15.59
CA GLU A 172 -2.13 13.28 -15.68
C GLU A 172 -3.32 13.27 -14.72
N LYS A 173 -3.61 12.13 -14.05
CA LYS A 173 -4.80 11.97 -13.21
C LYS A 173 -4.59 12.44 -11.77
N VAL A 174 -3.44 12.07 -11.17
CA VAL A 174 -3.25 12.09 -9.70
C VAL A 174 -2.50 13.32 -9.20
N TRP A 175 -2.01 14.20 -10.10
CA TRP A 175 -1.20 15.37 -9.75
C TRP A 175 -1.73 16.08 -8.49
N GLY A 176 -0.86 16.34 -7.50
CA GLY A 176 -1.08 17.15 -6.29
C GLY A 176 -1.62 18.58 -6.48
N LYS A 177 -2.20 18.91 -7.64
CA LYS A 177 -3.06 20.06 -7.91
C LYS A 177 -4.52 19.70 -8.23
N THR A 178 -4.83 18.45 -8.63
CA THR A 178 -6.20 18.01 -8.99
C THR A 178 -6.98 17.43 -7.80
N GLY A 179 -6.29 16.97 -6.74
CA GLY A 179 -6.90 16.34 -5.56
C GLY A 179 -7.58 14.99 -5.85
N SER A 180 -7.32 14.40 -7.01
CA SER A 180 -7.97 13.15 -7.45
C SER A 180 -7.21 11.90 -6.97
N LYS A 181 -7.91 10.77 -6.80
CA LYS A 181 -7.34 9.52 -6.26
C LYS A 181 -6.87 8.57 -7.38
N LEU A 182 -6.16 7.50 -7.02
CA LEU A 182 -5.58 6.52 -7.97
C LEU A 182 -6.63 5.90 -8.89
N TYR A 183 -7.78 5.50 -8.32
CA TYR A 183 -8.81 4.72 -9.01
C TYR A 183 -9.97 5.58 -9.54
N GLY A 184 -10.07 6.83 -9.07
CA GLY A 184 -11.22 7.68 -9.33
C GLY A 184 -11.07 9.11 -8.82
N PRO A 185 -11.91 10.05 -9.28
CA PRO A 185 -11.86 11.44 -8.82
C PRO A 185 -12.22 11.57 -7.32
N LYS A 186 -13.09 10.70 -6.79
CA LYS A 186 -13.56 10.71 -5.40
C LYS A 186 -13.70 9.29 -4.87
N ALA A 187 -13.79 9.12 -3.55
CA ALA A 187 -14.04 7.81 -2.96
C ALA A 187 -15.44 7.29 -3.38
N GLY A 188 -15.51 6.10 -3.97
CA GLY A 188 -16.75 5.49 -4.45
C GLY A 188 -17.12 5.81 -5.90
N ASP A 189 -16.36 6.68 -6.58
CA ASP A 189 -16.55 6.99 -8.01
C ASP A 189 -15.29 6.61 -8.77
N ASP A 190 -15.36 5.62 -9.66
CA ASP A 190 -14.24 5.16 -10.49
C ASP A 190 -14.07 6.00 -11.76
N TYR A 191 -12.84 6.09 -12.31
CA TYR A 191 -12.68 6.64 -13.66
C TYR A 191 -13.22 5.69 -14.72
N LYS A 192 -13.89 6.27 -15.73
CA LYS A 192 -14.46 5.53 -16.87
C LYS A 192 -13.41 4.79 -17.70
N ASP A 193 -12.17 5.26 -17.71
CA ASP A 193 -11.05 4.70 -18.46
C ASP A 193 -10.27 3.63 -17.70
N ASN A 194 -10.71 3.21 -16.50
CA ASN A 194 -10.02 2.18 -15.70
C ASN A 194 -9.79 0.87 -16.48
N GLN A 195 -10.72 0.45 -17.33
CA GLN A 195 -10.53 -0.74 -18.18
C GLN A 195 -9.33 -0.59 -19.12
N LEU A 196 -9.21 0.55 -19.80
CA LEU A 196 -8.11 0.79 -20.73
C LEU A 196 -6.78 0.93 -19.99
N ARG A 197 -6.79 1.67 -18.87
CA ARG A 197 -5.64 1.86 -17.98
C ARG A 197 -5.04 0.54 -17.50
N PHE A 198 -5.88 -0.35 -16.99
CA PHE A 198 -5.39 -1.59 -16.40
C PHE A 198 -5.13 -2.69 -17.44
N SER A 199 -5.77 -2.63 -18.62
CA SER A 199 -5.32 -3.39 -19.79
C SER A 199 -3.91 -2.97 -20.23
N LEU A 200 -3.65 -1.66 -20.32
CA LEU A 200 -2.34 -1.10 -20.63
C LEU A 200 -1.27 -1.56 -19.63
N LEU A 201 -1.57 -1.49 -18.31
CA LEU A 201 -0.67 -1.98 -17.27
C LEU A 201 -0.31 -3.45 -17.45
N CYS A 202 -1.31 -4.33 -17.69
CA CYS A 202 -1.07 -5.77 -17.84
C CYS A 202 -0.17 -6.07 -19.04
N GLN A 203 -0.40 -5.41 -20.18
CA GLN A 203 0.42 -5.60 -21.38
C GLN A 203 1.84 -5.06 -21.19
N ALA A 204 1.98 -3.85 -20.64
CA ALA A 204 3.29 -3.27 -20.35
C ALA A 204 4.11 -4.13 -19.36
N ALA A 205 3.45 -4.76 -18.38
CA ALA A 205 4.09 -5.65 -17.44
C ALA A 205 4.60 -6.96 -18.06
N LEU A 206 4.00 -7.42 -19.16
CA LEU A 206 4.49 -8.56 -19.94
C LEU A 206 5.67 -8.19 -20.87
N GLU A 207 5.83 -6.91 -21.22
CA GLU A 207 6.99 -6.44 -21.98
C GLU A 207 8.22 -6.25 -21.08
N ALA A 208 8.04 -5.68 -19.89
CA ALA A 208 9.12 -5.27 -18.99
C ALA A 208 10.22 -6.34 -18.77
N PRO A 209 9.93 -7.63 -18.51
CA PRO A 209 10.97 -8.63 -18.26
C PRO A 209 11.86 -8.92 -19.48
N ARG A 210 11.37 -8.65 -20.70
CA ARG A 210 12.09 -8.91 -21.96
C ARG A 210 12.89 -7.71 -22.42
N VAL A 211 12.30 -6.51 -22.32
CA VAL A 211 12.85 -5.30 -22.97
C VAL A 211 13.79 -4.50 -22.08
N LEU A 212 13.70 -4.66 -20.75
CA LEU A 212 14.54 -3.90 -19.81
C LEU A 212 15.84 -4.63 -19.49
N ASN A 213 16.97 -4.00 -19.79
CA ASN A 213 18.29 -4.50 -19.42
C ASN A 213 18.70 -3.94 -18.05
N LEU A 214 18.50 -4.73 -16.98
CA LEU A 214 18.67 -4.29 -15.59
C LEU A 214 19.89 -4.94 -14.94
N ASN A 215 20.89 -4.11 -14.61
CA ASN A 215 22.22 -4.54 -14.16
C ASN A 215 22.57 -4.05 -12.75
N CYS A 216 21.59 -3.59 -11.98
CA CYS A 216 21.81 -3.06 -10.63
C CYS A 216 22.06 -4.16 -9.59
N ASN A 217 21.64 -5.40 -9.86
CA ASN A 217 21.82 -6.52 -8.97
C ASN A 217 23.24 -7.12 -9.11
N LYS A 218 23.86 -7.51 -7.99
CA LYS A 218 25.20 -8.12 -7.97
C LYS A 218 25.23 -9.53 -8.58
N TYR A 219 24.13 -10.27 -8.47
CA TYR A 219 24.03 -11.69 -8.83
C TYR A 219 23.34 -11.91 -10.18
N PHE A 220 22.57 -10.93 -10.65
CA PHE A 220 21.79 -11.02 -11.88
C PHE A 220 22.05 -9.81 -12.77
N SER A 221 22.14 -10.02 -14.08
CA SER A 221 22.35 -8.96 -15.08
C SER A 221 21.52 -9.24 -16.32
N GLY A 222 21.38 -8.25 -17.21
CA GLY A 222 20.60 -8.42 -18.44
C GLY A 222 19.09 -8.28 -18.24
N PRO A 223 18.30 -8.68 -19.24
CA PRO A 223 16.86 -8.83 -19.08
C PRO A 223 16.51 -9.93 -18.06
N TYR A 224 15.29 -9.87 -17.53
CA TYR A 224 14.73 -10.95 -16.69
C TYR A 224 14.49 -12.22 -17.51
N GLY A 225 14.20 -12.07 -18.80
CA GLY A 225 13.99 -13.18 -19.73
C GLY A 225 12.57 -13.72 -19.69
N GLU A 226 12.44 -15.00 -20.04
CA GLU A 226 11.14 -15.66 -20.26
C GLU A 226 10.78 -16.70 -19.19
N ASP A 227 11.77 -17.16 -18.41
CA ASP A 227 11.55 -18.09 -17.29
C ASP A 227 11.22 -17.29 -16.02
N VAL A 228 9.99 -16.78 -15.96
CA VAL A 228 9.51 -15.88 -14.90
C VAL A 228 8.22 -16.40 -14.25
N VAL A 229 8.06 -16.13 -12.95
CA VAL A 229 6.75 -16.20 -12.28
C VAL A 229 6.19 -14.79 -12.19
N PHE A 230 5.02 -14.57 -12.80
CA PHE A 230 4.25 -13.36 -12.56
C PHE A 230 3.35 -13.54 -11.34
N ILE A 231 3.37 -12.57 -10.43
CA ILE A 231 2.44 -12.47 -9.31
C ILE A 231 1.51 -11.29 -9.58
N ALA A 232 0.32 -11.59 -10.09
CA ALA A 232 -0.72 -10.62 -10.40
C ALA A 232 -1.54 -10.33 -9.14
N ASN A 233 -1.57 -9.07 -8.69
CA ASN A 233 -2.25 -8.64 -7.48
C ASN A 233 -3.56 -7.90 -7.81
N ASP A 234 -4.68 -8.44 -7.30
CA ASP A 234 -6.05 -7.92 -7.45
C ASP A 234 -6.54 -7.74 -8.90
N TRP A 235 -7.81 -7.35 -9.03
CA TRP A 235 -8.52 -7.24 -10.31
C TRP A 235 -7.81 -6.36 -11.35
N HIS A 236 -7.04 -5.35 -10.93
CA HIS A 236 -6.27 -4.46 -11.81
C HIS A 236 -5.28 -5.22 -12.71
N THR A 237 -4.84 -6.41 -12.28
CA THR A 237 -3.85 -7.22 -13.00
C THR A 237 -4.42 -8.55 -13.47
N ALA A 238 -5.73 -8.72 -13.36
CA ALA A 238 -6.42 -9.97 -13.62
C ALA A 238 -6.47 -10.37 -15.11
N LEU A 239 -6.11 -9.45 -16.03
CA LEU A 239 -5.96 -9.78 -17.45
C LEU A 239 -4.63 -10.44 -17.79
N LEU A 240 -3.62 -10.31 -16.93
CA LEU A 240 -2.26 -10.81 -17.17
C LEU A 240 -2.22 -12.29 -17.57
N PRO A 241 -2.88 -13.25 -16.88
CA PRO A 241 -2.85 -14.65 -17.31
C PRO A 241 -3.48 -14.89 -18.69
N CYS A 242 -4.51 -14.12 -19.05
CA CYS A 242 -5.15 -14.23 -20.36
C CYS A 242 -4.25 -13.66 -21.47
N TYR A 243 -3.62 -12.51 -21.23
CA TYR A 243 -2.69 -11.90 -22.17
C TYR A 243 -1.43 -12.74 -22.37
N LEU A 244 -0.87 -13.30 -21.29
CA LEU A 244 0.28 -14.20 -21.37
C LEU A 244 -0.02 -15.38 -22.33
N LYS A 245 -1.17 -16.05 -22.14
CA LYS A 245 -1.57 -17.19 -22.98
C LYS A 245 -1.86 -16.79 -24.42
N SER A 246 -2.66 -15.74 -24.61
CA SER A 246 -3.19 -15.36 -25.93
C SER A 246 -2.19 -14.62 -26.82
N MET A 247 -1.37 -13.73 -26.26
CA MET A 247 -0.51 -12.83 -27.03
C MET A 247 0.95 -13.28 -27.14
N TYR A 248 1.42 -14.08 -26.17
CA TYR A 248 2.82 -14.49 -26.07
C TYR A 248 3.01 -16.00 -26.24
N GLN A 249 2.35 -16.84 -25.42
CA GLN A 249 2.52 -18.30 -25.50
C GLN A 249 2.03 -18.87 -26.83
N SER A 250 1.00 -18.28 -27.43
CA SER A 250 0.54 -18.62 -28.78
C SER A 250 1.62 -18.39 -29.87
N LYS A 251 2.65 -17.59 -29.59
CA LYS A 251 3.78 -17.28 -30.48
C LYS A 251 5.09 -17.94 -30.05
N GLY A 252 5.04 -18.87 -29.09
CA GLY A 252 6.23 -19.55 -28.58
C GLY A 252 7.07 -18.73 -27.59
N ILE A 253 6.52 -17.64 -27.05
CA ILE A 253 7.18 -16.76 -26.07
C ILE A 253 6.62 -17.05 -24.67
N TYR A 254 7.45 -16.99 -23.62
CA TYR A 254 7.03 -17.23 -22.23
C TYR A 254 6.44 -18.63 -21.99
N MET A 255 6.94 -19.64 -22.70
CA MET A 255 6.39 -21.01 -22.65
C MET A 255 6.46 -21.63 -21.26
N ASN A 256 7.50 -21.30 -20.49
CA ASN A 256 7.67 -21.80 -19.12
C ASN A 256 7.02 -20.88 -18.07
N ALA A 257 6.72 -19.62 -18.41
CA ALA A 257 6.24 -18.63 -17.45
C ALA A 257 4.92 -19.05 -16.82
N LYS A 258 4.78 -18.77 -15.53
CA LYS A 258 3.58 -19.05 -14.74
C LYS A 258 2.97 -17.77 -14.20
N VAL A 259 1.67 -17.81 -13.91
CA VAL A 259 0.97 -16.68 -13.28
C VAL A 259 0.32 -17.16 -11.98
N VAL A 260 0.72 -16.55 -10.88
CA VAL A 260 0.06 -16.64 -9.59
C VAL A 260 -0.86 -15.42 -9.46
N PHE A 261 -2.14 -15.64 -9.19
CA PHE A 261 -3.09 -14.58 -8.95
C PHE A 261 -3.37 -14.43 -7.46
N CYS A 262 -3.05 -13.27 -6.89
CA CYS A 262 -3.22 -12.96 -5.48
C CYS A 262 -4.44 -12.05 -5.27
N ILE A 263 -5.42 -12.56 -4.53
CA ILE A 263 -6.62 -11.83 -4.11
C ILE A 263 -6.31 -11.14 -2.77
N HIS A 264 -6.19 -9.81 -2.78
CA HIS A 264 -6.06 -9.01 -1.56
C HIS A 264 -7.43 -8.58 -1.04
N ASN A 265 -8.42 -8.39 -1.93
CA ASN A 265 -9.78 -8.08 -1.54
C ASN A 265 -10.82 -8.56 -2.57
N ILE A 266 -11.74 -9.44 -2.16
CA ILE A 266 -12.75 -10.04 -3.03
C ILE A 266 -13.87 -9.05 -3.42
N ALA A 267 -14.02 -7.95 -2.68
CA ALA A 267 -15.06 -6.97 -2.93
C ALA A 267 -14.86 -6.21 -4.26
N TYR A 268 -13.62 -6.11 -4.75
CA TYR A 268 -13.28 -5.39 -5.97
C TYR A 268 -12.84 -6.36 -7.06
N GLN A 269 -13.71 -6.60 -8.03
CA GLN A 269 -13.55 -7.72 -8.99
C GLN A 269 -13.31 -7.29 -10.44
N GLY A 270 -13.39 -5.99 -10.74
CA GLY A 270 -13.37 -5.50 -12.13
C GLY A 270 -14.60 -5.98 -12.91
N ARG A 271 -15.80 -5.62 -12.42
CA ARG A 271 -17.08 -5.95 -13.06
C ARG A 271 -17.44 -4.84 -14.06
N PHE A 272 -17.45 -5.17 -15.35
CA PHE A 272 -17.75 -4.22 -16.43
C PHE A 272 -18.85 -4.71 -17.36
N ALA A 273 -19.34 -3.85 -18.24
CA ALA A 273 -20.41 -4.23 -19.16
C ALA A 273 -19.95 -5.38 -20.07
N PHE A 274 -20.83 -6.34 -20.36
CA PHE A 274 -20.47 -7.49 -21.19
C PHE A 274 -19.99 -7.10 -22.60
N SER A 275 -20.52 -6.00 -23.14
CA SER A 275 -20.10 -5.40 -24.41
C SER A 275 -18.65 -4.94 -24.45
N ASP A 276 -18.05 -4.68 -23.28
CA ASP A 276 -16.71 -4.10 -23.17
C ASP A 276 -15.62 -5.15 -23.36
N PHE A 277 -15.96 -6.44 -23.44
CA PHE A 277 -15.00 -7.51 -23.72
C PHE A 277 -14.17 -7.24 -24.98
N LYS A 278 -14.77 -6.62 -26.01
CA LYS A 278 -14.07 -6.25 -27.24
C LYS A 278 -12.92 -5.26 -27.02
N LEU A 279 -12.99 -4.43 -25.98
CA LEU A 279 -11.96 -3.45 -25.63
C LEU A 279 -10.71 -4.13 -25.04
N LEU A 280 -10.80 -5.40 -24.65
CA LEU A 280 -9.69 -6.13 -24.06
C LEU A 280 -8.73 -6.69 -25.09
N ASN A 281 -9.06 -6.66 -26.40
CA ASN A 281 -8.24 -7.26 -27.45
C ASN A 281 -7.88 -8.74 -27.21
N LEU A 282 -8.76 -9.48 -26.51
CA LEU A 282 -8.63 -10.91 -26.25
C LEU A 282 -9.44 -11.73 -27.27
N PRO A 283 -8.98 -12.93 -27.66
CA PRO A 283 -9.77 -13.85 -28.48
C PRO A 283 -11.08 -14.26 -27.80
N ASP A 284 -12.14 -14.51 -28.59
CA ASP A 284 -13.45 -14.93 -28.09
C ASP A 284 -13.43 -16.23 -27.28
N THR A 285 -12.39 -17.07 -27.42
CA THR A 285 -12.20 -18.28 -26.62
C THR A 285 -12.09 -18.00 -25.12
N PHE A 286 -11.59 -16.83 -24.72
CA PHE A 286 -11.52 -16.41 -23.31
C PHE A 286 -12.83 -15.89 -22.76
N LYS A 287 -13.82 -15.57 -23.61
CA LYS A 287 -15.06 -14.88 -23.20
C LYS A 287 -15.82 -15.65 -22.11
N GLY A 288 -15.83 -16.98 -22.17
CA GLY A 288 -16.44 -17.83 -21.14
C GLY A 288 -15.78 -17.70 -19.76
N SER A 289 -14.48 -17.43 -19.71
CA SER A 289 -13.75 -17.21 -18.46
C SER A 289 -14.17 -15.90 -17.79
N PHE A 290 -14.57 -14.88 -18.56
CA PHE A 290 -15.03 -13.59 -18.06
C PHE A 290 -16.54 -13.49 -17.82
N ASP A 291 -17.35 -14.31 -18.51
CA ASP A 291 -18.81 -14.23 -18.46
C ASP A 291 -19.33 -14.45 -17.03
N PHE A 292 -20.09 -13.49 -16.52
CA PHE A 292 -20.50 -13.44 -15.13
C PHE A 292 -21.90 -12.85 -15.00
N ILE A 293 -22.73 -13.47 -14.17
CA ILE A 293 -24.05 -12.94 -13.81
C ILE A 293 -23.89 -12.21 -12.50
N ASP A 294 -23.98 -10.89 -12.56
CA ASP A 294 -23.97 -10.05 -11.37
C ASP A 294 -25.35 -10.07 -10.72
N GLY A 295 -25.44 -10.75 -9.58
CA GLY A 295 -26.61 -10.81 -8.72
C GLY A 295 -26.71 -9.64 -7.75
N TYR A 296 -25.76 -8.69 -7.78
CA TYR A 296 -25.83 -7.48 -6.97
C TYR A 296 -26.78 -6.45 -7.59
N ASP A 297 -27.72 -5.94 -6.79
CA ASP A 297 -28.79 -5.03 -7.24
C ASP A 297 -28.28 -3.65 -7.72
N LYS A 298 -27.03 -3.27 -7.40
CA LYS A 298 -26.48 -1.94 -7.71
C LYS A 298 -25.16 -2.07 -8.51
N PRO A 299 -24.93 -1.34 -9.63
CA PRO A 299 -25.85 -0.41 -10.27
C PRO A 299 -26.98 -1.11 -11.05
N VAL A 300 -26.77 -2.33 -11.54
CA VAL A 300 -27.78 -3.16 -12.24
C VAL A 300 -27.39 -4.64 -12.12
N LYS A 301 -28.36 -5.51 -11.79
CA LYS A 301 -28.26 -6.97 -11.96
C LYS A 301 -28.12 -7.33 -13.44
N GLY A 302 -27.30 -8.32 -13.76
CA GLY A 302 -27.27 -8.88 -15.11
C GLY A 302 -25.90 -9.31 -15.58
N ARG A 303 -25.84 -9.63 -16.87
CA ARG A 303 -24.64 -10.17 -17.52
C ARG A 303 -23.55 -9.12 -17.62
N LYS A 304 -22.35 -9.45 -17.12
CA LYS A 304 -21.16 -8.60 -17.08
C LYS A 304 -19.93 -9.42 -17.48
N ILE A 305 -18.83 -8.73 -17.74
CA ILE A 305 -17.51 -9.35 -17.65
C ILE A 305 -16.97 -9.15 -16.23
N ASN A 306 -16.30 -10.17 -15.70
CA ASN A 306 -15.63 -10.13 -14.40
C ASN A 306 -14.16 -10.50 -14.58
N TRP A 307 -13.28 -9.53 -14.40
CA TRP A 307 -11.85 -9.72 -14.63
C TRP A 307 -11.24 -10.68 -13.61
N MET A 308 -11.60 -10.55 -12.33
CA MET A 308 -11.13 -11.44 -11.28
C MET A 308 -11.53 -12.90 -11.53
N LYS A 309 -12.75 -13.15 -12.01
CA LYS A 309 -13.19 -14.49 -12.46
C LYS A 309 -12.28 -15.02 -13.58
N GLY A 310 -11.97 -14.18 -14.58
CA GLY A 310 -11.03 -14.50 -15.64
C GLY A 310 -9.67 -14.94 -15.10
N ALA A 311 -9.08 -14.17 -14.17
CA ALA A 311 -7.82 -14.54 -13.55
C ALA A 311 -7.88 -15.84 -12.73
N ILE A 312 -8.93 -16.02 -11.92
CA ILE A 312 -9.12 -17.25 -11.12
C ILE A 312 -9.12 -18.47 -12.05
N ARG A 313 -9.77 -18.35 -13.21
CA ARG A 313 -9.89 -19.46 -14.17
C ARG A 313 -8.62 -19.72 -14.96
N GLU A 314 -7.86 -18.68 -15.27
CA GLU A 314 -6.72 -18.75 -16.18
C GLU A 314 -5.35 -18.81 -15.50
N ALA A 315 -5.23 -18.37 -14.25
CA ALA A 315 -3.98 -18.40 -13.50
C ALA A 315 -3.53 -19.85 -13.21
N THR A 316 -2.21 -20.02 -13.03
CA THR A 316 -1.61 -21.31 -12.62
C THR A 316 -1.96 -21.63 -11.17
N ARG A 317 -2.05 -20.62 -10.30
CA ARG A 317 -2.40 -20.77 -8.89
C ARG A 317 -3.14 -19.53 -8.40
N VAL A 318 -4.12 -19.73 -7.53
CA VAL A 318 -4.81 -18.65 -6.81
C VAL A 318 -4.36 -18.63 -5.35
N VAL A 319 -4.00 -17.44 -4.86
CA VAL A 319 -3.52 -17.20 -3.51
C VAL A 319 -4.31 -16.04 -2.90
N THR A 320 -4.43 -16.02 -1.58
CA THR A 320 -4.98 -14.89 -0.82
C THR A 320 -4.17 -14.65 0.44
N VAL A 321 -4.47 -13.56 1.12
CA VAL A 321 -3.64 -12.97 2.18
C VAL A 321 -3.88 -13.53 3.59
N SER A 322 -4.61 -14.65 3.73
CA SER A 322 -4.86 -15.32 5.02
C SER A 322 -5.45 -16.73 4.83
N PRO A 323 -5.01 -17.74 5.60
CA PRO A 323 -5.62 -19.07 5.65
C PRO A 323 -7.11 -19.07 6.02
N TYR A 324 -7.52 -18.32 7.04
CA TYR A 324 -8.93 -18.26 7.44
C TYR A 324 -9.79 -17.56 6.38
N TYR A 325 -9.28 -16.49 5.78
CA TYR A 325 -9.96 -15.80 4.69
C TYR A 325 -10.11 -16.68 3.44
N ALA A 326 -9.10 -17.51 3.12
CA ALA A 326 -9.23 -18.51 2.05
C ALA A 326 -10.41 -19.46 2.29
N LYS A 327 -10.64 -19.88 3.55
CA LYS A 327 -11.80 -20.69 3.93
C LYS A 327 -13.11 -19.90 3.81
N GLU A 328 -13.12 -18.63 4.22
CA GLU A 328 -14.29 -17.77 4.05
C GLU A 328 -14.68 -17.62 2.58
N LEU A 329 -13.72 -17.38 1.69
CA LEU A 329 -13.97 -17.15 0.26
C LEU A 329 -14.68 -18.32 -0.43
N VAL A 330 -14.36 -19.56 -0.06
CA VAL A 330 -14.98 -20.76 -0.66
C VAL A 330 -16.24 -21.23 0.10
N SER A 331 -16.57 -20.60 1.23
CA SER A 331 -17.62 -21.09 2.13
C SER A 331 -19.04 -20.85 1.59
N ASN A 332 -19.30 -19.70 0.99
CA ASN A 332 -20.61 -19.34 0.44
C ASN A 332 -20.55 -18.12 -0.49
N VAL A 333 -21.63 -17.94 -1.25
CA VAL A 333 -21.83 -16.85 -2.21
C VAL A 333 -21.64 -15.45 -1.63
N SER A 334 -22.00 -15.22 -0.36
CA SER A 334 -21.90 -13.88 0.25
C SER A 334 -20.46 -13.55 0.61
N LYS A 335 -19.70 -14.52 1.12
CA LYS A 335 -18.28 -14.35 1.50
C LYS A 335 -17.35 -14.37 0.29
N GLY A 336 -17.62 -15.22 -0.70
CA GLY A 336 -16.89 -15.22 -1.98
C GLY A 336 -17.38 -14.16 -2.98
N VAL A 337 -18.41 -13.39 -2.62
CA VAL A 337 -19.03 -12.35 -3.45
C VAL A 337 -19.27 -12.88 -4.87
N GLU A 338 -20.01 -13.99 -4.93
CA GLU A 338 -20.44 -14.70 -6.16
C GLU A 338 -19.32 -15.40 -6.95
N LEU A 339 -18.09 -15.42 -6.43
CA LEU A 339 -16.96 -16.15 -6.99
C LEU A 339 -16.58 -17.41 -6.19
N ASP A 340 -17.33 -17.74 -5.14
CA ASP A 340 -17.02 -18.84 -4.21
C ASP A 340 -16.86 -20.19 -4.93
N ASN A 341 -17.76 -20.53 -5.85
CA ASN A 341 -17.68 -21.76 -6.63
C ASN A 341 -16.44 -21.79 -7.53
N HIS A 342 -16.13 -20.68 -8.22
CA HIS A 342 -14.96 -20.61 -9.10
C HIS A 342 -13.64 -20.72 -8.33
N ILE A 343 -13.58 -20.14 -7.14
CA ILE A 343 -12.43 -20.25 -6.25
C ILE A 343 -12.30 -21.69 -5.74
N ARG A 344 -13.42 -22.34 -5.38
CA ARG A 344 -13.45 -23.74 -4.94
C ARG A 344 -12.95 -24.69 -6.03
N ASP A 345 -13.39 -24.49 -7.27
CA ASP A 345 -13.00 -25.31 -8.42
C ASP A 345 -11.51 -25.22 -8.75
N CYS A 346 -10.90 -24.04 -8.57
CA CYS A 346 -9.48 -23.82 -8.84
C CYS A 346 -8.57 -24.12 -7.64
N GLY A 347 -9.13 -24.16 -6.44
CA GLY A 347 -8.38 -24.17 -5.19
C GLY A 347 -7.76 -22.81 -4.86
N ILE A 348 -7.58 -22.53 -3.58
CA ILE A 348 -6.98 -21.28 -3.09
C ILE A 348 -6.09 -21.55 -1.88
N THR A 349 -4.91 -20.93 -1.89
CA THR A 349 -3.99 -20.98 -0.75
C THR A 349 -4.01 -19.65 0.00
N GLY A 350 -4.17 -19.67 1.31
CA GLY A 350 -4.05 -18.48 2.15
C GLY A 350 -2.66 -18.39 2.77
N ILE A 351 -2.00 -17.23 2.64
CA ILE A 351 -0.72 -16.93 3.29
C ILE A 351 -0.85 -15.59 4.01
N CYS A 352 -0.72 -15.59 5.34
CA CYS A 352 -0.81 -14.35 6.12
C CYS A 352 0.26 -13.34 5.70
N ASN A 353 -0.11 -12.05 5.68
CA ASN A 353 0.85 -10.97 5.45
C ASN A 353 1.79 -10.79 6.64
N GLY A 354 3.01 -10.31 6.36
CA GLY A 354 3.86 -9.65 7.35
C GLY A 354 3.64 -8.14 7.37
N MET A 355 4.47 -7.43 8.14
CA MET A 355 4.54 -5.97 8.16
C MET A 355 5.99 -5.47 8.04
N ASP A 356 6.17 -4.22 7.60
CA ASP A 356 7.48 -3.57 7.59
C ASP A 356 7.89 -3.18 9.01
N THR A 357 8.83 -3.95 9.58
CA THR A 357 9.32 -3.78 10.95
C THR A 357 10.36 -2.67 11.10
N GLN A 358 10.74 -1.97 10.03
CA GLN A 358 11.55 -0.75 10.08
C GLN A 358 10.66 0.49 10.15
N GLU A 359 9.63 0.54 9.32
CA GLU A 359 8.65 1.64 9.33
C GLU A 359 7.89 1.65 10.66
N TRP A 360 7.42 0.49 11.10
CA TRP A 360 6.59 0.32 12.29
C TRP A 360 7.40 -0.34 13.41
N ASN A 361 8.23 0.48 14.08
CA ASN A 361 9.09 0.03 15.18
C ASN A 361 9.09 1.02 16.36
N PRO A 362 8.47 0.68 17.51
CA PRO A 362 8.40 1.61 18.64
C PRO A 362 9.77 2.06 19.16
N ALA A 363 10.83 1.28 18.94
CA ALA A 363 12.18 1.59 19.40
C ALA A 363 12.87 2.68 18.53
N THR A 364 12.47 2.84 17.27
CA THR A 364 13.11 3.76 16.31
C THR A 364 12.14 4.71 15.60
N ASP A 365 10.85 4.63 15.92
CA ASP A 365 9.79 5.42 15.30
C ASP A 365 10.00 6.92 15.56
N LYS A 366 10.07 7.68 14.46
CA LYS A 366 10.33 9.13 14.47
C LYS A 366 9.13 9.98 14.91
N HIS A 367 7.94 9.39 14.98
CA HIS A 367 6.68 10.08 15.27
C HIS A 367 6.28 10.01 16.75
N ILE A 368 6.98 9.22 17.56
CA ILE A 368 6.67 9.04 18.98
C ILE A 368 7.89 9.35 19.85
N ARG A 369 7.62 9.90 21.04
CA ARG A 369 8.62 10.11 22.10
C ARG A 369 7.94 9.91 23.47
N PRO A 370 8.57 9.20 24.41
CA PRO A 370 9.81 8.42 24.24
C PRO A 370 9.59 7.20 23.33
N ASN A 371 10.67 6.75 22.69
CA ASN A 371 10.70 5.44 22.02
C ASN A 371 10.79 4.33 23.07
N TYR A 372 10.38 3.12 22.70
CA TYR A 372 10.34 1.99 23.63
C TYR A 372 10.46 0.63 22.95
N ASP A 373 10.76 -0.37 23.77
CA ASP A 373 10.78 -1.79 23.42
C ASP A 373 9.94 -2.60 24.42
N ILE A 374 9.97 -3.94 24.30
CA ILE A 374 9.20 -4.84 25.17
C ILE A 374 9.58 -4.72 26.66
N THR A 375 10.78 -4.24 26.98
CA THR A 375 11.26 -4.12 28.36
C THR A 375 10.85 -2.79 29.00
N THR A 376 10.71 -1.73 28.19
CA THR A 376 10.43 -0.36 28.62
C THR A 376 8.98 0.09 28.36
N VAL A 377 8.18 -0.72 27.64
CA VAL A 377 6.80 -0.39 27.24
C VAL A 377 5.90 0.06 28.39
N THR A 378 6.03 -0.56 29.57
CA THR A 378 5.18 -0.25 30.73
C THR A 378 5.35 1.19 31.22
N GLU A 379 6.56 1.76 31.08
CA GLU A 379 6.88 3.12 31.52
C GLU A 379 6.68 4.14 30.39
N ALA A 380 7.05 3.76 29.16
CA ALA A 380 7.06 4.67 28.02
C ALA A 380 5.68 4.86 27.38
N LYS A 381 4.89 3.79 27.24
CA LYS A 381 3.58 3.84 26.56
C LYS A 381 2.61 4.82 27.23
N PRO A 382 2.52 4.92 28.57
CA PRO A 382 1.73 5.96 29.24
C PRO A 382 2.13 7.40 28.87
N LEU A 383 3.42 7.67 28.67
CA LEU A 383 3.90 9.00 28.25
C LEU A 383 3.50 9.32 26.80
N VAL A 384 3.58 8.32 25.92
CA VAL A 384 3.12 8.46 24.53
C VAL A 384 1.60 8.66 24.47
N LYS A 385 0.84 8.01 25.36
CA LYS A 385 -0.60 8.20 25.51
C LYS A 385 -0.96 9.63 25.94
N GLU A 386 -0.25 10.20 26.92
CA GLU A 386 -0.45 11.58 27.35
C GLU A 386 -0.15 12.57 26.21
N ALA A 387 0.92 12.32 25.44
CA ALA A 387 1.24 13.11 24.26
C ALA A 387 0.17 13.01 23.16
N LEU A 388 -0.39 11.81 22.95
CA LEU A 388 -1.52 11.60 22.04
C LEU A 388 -2.75 12.37 22.51
N GLN A 389 -3.14 12.24 23.79
CA GLN A 389 -4.28 12.95 24.38
C GLN A 389 -4.14 14.47 24.18
N ALA A 390 -2.97 15.02 24.51
CA ALA A 390 -2.68 16.44 24.31
C ALA A 390 -2.77 16.86 22.84
N ALA A 391 -2.20 16.06 21.92
CA ALA A 391 -2.17 16.38 20.50
C ALA A 391 -3.55 16.37 19.82
N VAL A 392 -4.50 15.60 20.35
CA VAL A 392 -5.87 15.50 19.82
C VAL A 392 -6.90 16.27 20.66
N GLY A 393 -6.45 16.98 21.71
CA GLY A 393 -7.32 17.83 22.54
C GLY A 393 -8.18 17.09 23.57
N LEU A 394 -7.84 15.85 23.91
CA LEU A 394 -8.52 15.10 24.97
C LEU A 394 -7.91 15.44 26.35
N PRO A 395 -8.67 15.29 27.46
CA PRO A 395 -8.12 15.38 28.80
C PRO A 395 -6.92 14.43 28.97
N VAL A 396 -5.80 15.00 29.41
CA VAL A 396 -4.55 14.26 29.60
C VAL A 396 -4.60 13.53 30.93
N ASP A 397 -4.83 12.23 30.88
CA ASP A 397 -4.83 11.34 32.04
C ASP A 397 -4.44 9.92 31.59
N ARG A 398 -3.26 9.47 32.04
CA ARG A 398 -2.75 8.13 31.74
C ARG A 398 -3.64 6.99 32.26
N ASN A 399 -4.49 7.25 33.26
CA ASN A 399 -5.34 6.23 33.88
C ASN A 399 -6.66 6.00 33.14
N ILE A 400 -7.05 6.89 32.22
CA ILE A 400 -8.28 6.73 31.42
C ILE A 400 -7.97 5.87 30.20
N PRO A 401 -8.51 4.64 30.05
CA PRO A 401 -8.22 3.79 28.90
C PRO A 401 -8.57 4.50 27.58
N LEU A 402 -7.68 4.42 26.59
CA LEU A 402 -7.81 5.03 25.28
C LEU A 402 -7.93 3.97 24.19
N ILE A 403 -9.02 4.04 23.42
CA ILE A 403 -9.27 3.17 22.27
C ILE A 403 -8.89 3.91 20.99
N GLY A 404 -8.06 3.29 20.15
CA GLY A 404 -7.75 3.76 18.81
C GLY A 404 -8.59 3.06 17.74
N PHE A 405 -9.00 3.79 16.70
CA PHE A 405 -9.46 3.23 15.43
C PHE A 405 -8.70 3.90 14.30
N ILE A 406 -8.15 3.11 13.38
CA ILE A 406 -7.49 3.60 12.16
C ILE A 406 -8.02 2.80 10.97
N GLY A 407 -8.59 3.48 9.98
CA GLY A 407 -9.06 2.79 8.78
C GLY A 407 -9.78 3.68 7.77
N ARG A 408 -10.04 3.12 6.58
CA ARG A 408 -10.96 3.73 5.61
C ARG A 408 -12.35 3.84 6.24
N LEU A 409 -12.99 4.98 6.05
CA LEU A 409 -14.35 5.21 6.54
C LEU A 409 -15.35 4.66 5.53
N GLU A 410 -15.64 3.37 5.66
CA GLU A 410 -16.47 2.56 4.79
C GLU A 410 -17.19 1.46 5.58
N GLU A 411 -18.26 0.92 5.00
CA GLU A 411 -19.06 -0.16 5.59
C GLU A 411 -18.21 -1.43 5.83
N GLN A 412 -17.23 -1.72 4.95
CA GLN A 412 -16.29 -2.84 5.15
C GLN A 412 -15.60 -2.77 6.52
N LYS A 413 -15.18 -1.58 6.94
CA LYS A 413 -14.44 -1.34 8.19
C LYS A 413 -15.35 -1.12 9.40
N GLY A 414 -16.67 -1.27 9.20
CA GLY A 414 -17.68 -1.11 10.25
C GLY A 414 -17.74 0.29 10.84
N SER A 415 -17.46 1.33 10.05
CA SER A 415 -17.49 2.72 10.55
C SER A 415 -18.87 3.13 11.06
N ASP A 416 -19.93 2.64 10.41
CA ASP A 416 -21.33 2.75 10.84
C ASP A 416 -21.63 2.00 12.14
N ILE A 417 -21.14 0.76 12.26
CA ILE A 417 -21.30 -0.06 13.48
C ILE A 417 -20.58 0.62 14.65
N LEU A 418 -19.36 1.10 14.43
CA LEU A 418 -18.57 1.82 15.41
C LEU A 418 -19.29 3.08 15.89
N TYR A 419 -19.76 3.92 14.96
CA TYR A 419 -20.49 5.14 15.30
C TYR A 419 -21.74 4.83 16.14
N ALA A 420 -22.49 3.79 15.80
CA ALA A 420 -23.66 3.34 16.56
C ALA A 420 -23.32 2.74 17.94
N ALA A 421 -22.11 2.19 18.12
CA ALA A 421 -21.66 1.58 19.36
C ALA A 421 -21.14 2.61 20.38
N ILE A 422 -20.51 3.70 19.92
CA ILE A 422 -19.87 4.70 20.79
C ILE A 422 -20.82 5.22 21.89
N PRO A 423 -22.05 5.70 21.59
CA PRO A 423 -22.97 6.18 22.62
C PRO A 423 -23.27 5.17 23.75
N LYS A 424 -23.15 3.87 23.46
CA LYS A 424 -23.49 2.78 24.39
C LYS A 424 -22.34 2.41 25.34
N PHE A 425 -21.09 2.73 25.01
CA PHE A 425 -19.94 2.46 25.90
C PHE A 425 -19.22 3.72 26.39
N ILE A 426 -19.38 4.87 25.73
CA ILE A 426 -18.67 6.12 26.05
C ILE A 426 -19.08 6.71 27.41
N SER A 427 -20.19 6.26 28.00
CA SER A 427 -20.58 6.61 29.37
C SER A 427 -19.59 6.08 30.40
N LYS A 428 -18.83 5.01 30.09
CA LYS A 428 -17.73 4.51 30.92
C LYS A 428 -16.57 5.51 30.95
N ASN A 429 -15.64 5.34 31.89
CA ASN A 429 -14.41 6.15 31.93
C ASN A 429 -13.44 5.65 30.85
N VAL A 430 -13.64 6.09 29.60
CA VAL A 430 -12.88 5.67 28.42
C VAL A 430 -12.83 6.81 27.40
N GLN A 431 -11.72 6.90 26.67
CA GLN A 431 -11.54 7.80 25.54
C GLN A 431 -11.46 7.01 24.23
N ILE A 432 -11.82 7.65 23.11
CA ILE A 432 -11.67 7.08 21.77
C ILE A 432 -11.12 8.11 20.76
N VAL A 433 -10.15 7.67 19.96
CA VAL A 433 -9.56 8.43 18.86
C VAL A 433 -9.81 7.67 17.55
N ILE A 434 -10.46 8.33 16.60
CA ILE A 434 -10.81 7.74 15.30
C ILE A 434 -10.08 8.50 14.19
N LEU A 435 -9.25 7.80 13.42
CA LEU A 435 -8.52 8.35 12.27
C LEU A 435 -8.93 7.64 10.98
N GLY A 436 -9.40 8.40 9.99
CA GLY A 436 -9.77 7.82 8.71
C GLY A 436 -10.23 8.83 7.67
N THR A 437 -10.31 8.40 6.42
CA THR A 437 -10.98 9.13 5.33
C THR A 437 -11.83 8.15 4.53
N GLY A 438 -12.87 8.63 3.86
CA GLY A 438 -13.76 7.74 3.10
C GLY A 438 -15.00 8.44 2.58
N LYS A 439 -16.17 7.83 2.80
CA LYS A 439 -17.45 8.43 2.39
C LYS A 439 -17.78 9.62 3.28
N LYS A 440 -18.20 10.74 2.70
CA LYS A 440 -18.51 12.00 3.42
C LYS A 440 -19.46 11.80 4.61
N LYS A 441 -20.49 10.95 4.46
CA LYS A 441 -21.42 10.62 5.55
C LYS A 441 -20.72 10.11 6.81
N PHE A 442 -19.64 9.34 6.66
CA PHE A 442 -18.88 8.77 7.77
C PHE A 442 -17.88 9.77 8.34
N GLU A 443 -17.26 10.60 7.50
CA GLU A 443 -16.42 11.72 7.93
C GLU A 443 -17.21 12.69 8.81
N GLU A 444 -18.41 13.08 8.38
CA GLU A 444 -19.31 13.94 9.13
C GLU A 444 -19.76 13.29 10.45
N GLN A 445 -20.00 11.98 10.47
CA GLN A 445 -20.37 11.24 11.68
C GLN A 445 -19.25 11.27 12.72
N ILE A 446 -18.00 10.98 12.34
CA ILE A 446 -16.90 10.97 13.30
C ILE A 446 -16.57 12.38 13.80
N GLN A 447 -16.70 13.40 12.96
CA GLN A 447 -16.48 14.80 13.35
C GLN A 447 -17.51 15.28 14.39
N LYS A 448 -18.75 14.78 14.33
CA LYS A 448 -19.78 15.09 15.33
C LYS A 448 -19.47 14.54 16.72
N LEU A 449 -18.59 13.55 16.84
CA LEU A 449 -18.27 12.93 18.13
C LEU A 449 -17.62 13.92 19.10
N GLU A 450 -16.79 14.82 18.61
CA GLU A 450 -16.15 15.87 19.42
C GLU A 450 -17.18 16.82 20.02
N VAL A 451 -18.25 17.14 19.27
CA VAL A 451 -19.34 17.99 19.76
C VAL A 451 -20.20 17.25 20.79
N MET A 452 -20.45 15.96 20.58
CA MET A 452 -21.30 15.16 21.47
C MET A 452 -20.58 14.72 22.74
N TYR A 453 -19.26 14.51 22.67
CA TYR A 453 -18.44 13.95 23.74
C TYR A 453 -17.05 14.62 23.79
N PRO A 454 -16.98 15.94 24.06
CA PRO A 454 -15.75 16.75 23.92
C PRO A 454 -14.56 16.21 24.73
N ASP A 455 -14.84 15.66 25.92
CA ASP A 455 -13.80 15.14 26.82
C ASP A 455 -13.46 13.66 26.59
N LYS A 456 -14.11 12.99 25.63
CA LYS A 456 -14.02 11.53 25.46
C LYS A 456 -13.83 11.02 24.03
N ALA A 457 -14.27 11.73 23.00
CA ALA A 457 -14.24 11.20 21.64
C ALA A 457 -13.76 12.25 20.63
N ILE A 458 -12.79 11.86 19.81
CA ILE A 458 -12.28 12.71 18.73
C ILE A 458 -12.27 11.95 17.40
N GLY A 459 -12.78 12.60 16.35
CA GLY A 459 -12.81 12.07 14.99
C GLY A 459 -11.98 12.91 14.03
N VAL A 460 -10.89 12.35 13.52
CA VAL A 460 -9.96 13.02 12.61
C VAL A 460 -10.14 12.49 11.19
N ALA A 461 -10.92 13.24 10.39
CA ALA A 461 -11.22 12.92 8.99
C ALA A 461 -10.08 13.31 8.02
N LYS A 462 -8.86 12.82 8.24
CA LYS A 462 -7.66 13.18 7.43
C LYS A 462 -6.74 11.98 7.23
N PHE A 463 -5.95 12.01 6.15
CA PHE A 463 -4.79 11.13 6.03
C PHE A 463 -3.62 11.74 6.80
N SER A 464 -3.15 11.06 7.85
CA SER A 464 -2.02 11.52 8.66
C SER A 464 -1.20 10.33 9.15
N ALA A 465 -0.05 10.09 8.51
CA ALA A 465 0.88 9.06 8.96
C ALA A 465 1.39 9.34 10.39
N PRO A 466 1.85 10.56 10.76
CA PRO A 466 2.31 10.82 12.12
C PRO A 466 1.27 10.50 13.21
N LEU A 467 0.01 10.88 12.98
CA LEU A 467 -1.07 10.59 13.93
C LEU A 467 -1.40 9.10 13.99
N ALA A 468 -1.31 8.37 12.86
CA ALA A 468 -1.51 6.92 12.86
C ALA A 468 -0.46 6.21 13.74
N HIS A 469 0.81 6.62 13.67
CA HIS A 469 1.88 6.12 14.54
C HIS A 469 1.61 6.45 16.02
N MET A 470 1.24 7.70 16.32
CA MET A 470 0.89 8.11 17.68
C MET A 470 -0.30 7.34 18.26
N ILE A 471 -1.37 7.12 17.48
CA ILE A 471 -2.53 6.31 17.91
C ILE A 471 -2.10 4.86 18.16
N THR A 472 -1.33 4.28 17.24
CA THR A 472 -0.85 2.90 17.35
C THR A 472 -0.01 2.70 18.61
N ALA A 473 0.82 3.68 18.96
CA ALA A 473 1.68 3.66 20.14
C ALA A 473 0.96 4.03 21.44
N GLY A 474 0.13 5.07 21.43
CA GLY A 474 -0.49 5.66 22.61
C GLY A 474 -1.84 5.06 23.01
N ALA A 475 -2.53 4.35 22.12
CA ALA A 475 -3.77 3.66 22.47
C ALA A 475 -3.51 2.44 23.36
N ASP A 476 -4.41 2.20 24.32
CA ASP A 476 -4.39 1.01 25.16
C ASP A 476 -5.02 -0.19 24.44
N PHE A 477 -5.98 0.07 23.54
CA PHE A 477 -6.62 -0.93 22.69
C PHE A 477 -6.81 -0.40 21.27
N MET A 478 -6.66 -1.28 20.27
CA MET A 478 -6.99 -0.99 18.87
C MET A 478 -8.30 -1.67 18.50
N LEU A 479 -9.33 -0.90 18.14
CA LEU A 479 -10.66 -1.41 17.81
C LEU A 479 -10.82 -1.59 16.29
N ILE A 480 -11.15 -2.81 15.86
CA ILE A 480 -11.23 -3.22 14.45
C ILE A 480 -12.58 -3.92 14.18
N PRO A 481 -13.68 -3.15 14.04
CA PRO A 481 -15.04 -3.65 13.86
C PRO A 481 -15.36 -4.01 12.39
N SER A 482 -14.43 -4.63 11.68
CA SER A 482 -14.60 -4.95 10.25
C SER A 482 -15.69 -6.00 10.01
N ARG A 483 -16.55 -5.78 9.00
CA ARG A 483 -17.50 -6.82 8.54
C ARG A 483 -16.78 -7.99 7.86
N PHE A 484 -15.70 -7.68 7.15
CA PHE A 484 -14.76 -8.64 6.59
C PHE A 484 -13.37 -7.99 6.49
N GLU A 485 -12.33 -8.77 6.75
CA GLU A 485 -10.95 -8.29 6.80
C GLU A 485 -10.03 -9.34 6.16
N PRO A 486 -9.67 -9.21 4.87
CA PRO A 486 -8.90 -10.23 4.16
C PRO A 486 -7.65 -10.68 4.93
N CYS A 487 -6.87 -9.71 5.41
CA CYS A 487 -5.81 -9.96 6.39
C CYS A 487 -5.87 -8.94 7.52
N GLY A 488 -5.81 -7.65 7.14
CA GLY A 488 -5.62 -6.53 8.06
C GLY A 488 -4.13 -6.31 8.34
N LEU A 489 -3.72 -5.04 8.40
CA LEU A 489 -2.37 -4.63 8.82
C LEU A 489 -2.38 -3.85 10.14
N ILE A 490 -3.47 -3.16 10.44
CA ILE A 490 -3.60 -2.32 11.63
C ILE A 490 -3.43 -3.12 12.92
N GLN A 491 -3.93 -4.37 12.97
CA GLN A 491 -3.72 -5.25 14.12
C GLN A 491 -2.26 -5.68 14.25
N LEU A 492 -1.55 -5.89 13.14
CA LEU A 492 -0.12 -6.23 13.18
C LEU A 492 0.69 -5.06 13.73
N HIS A 493 0.42 -3.85 13.22
CA HIS A 493 1.05 -2.62 13.71
C HIS A 493 0.74 -2.39 15.19
N ALA A 494 -0.52 -2.55 15.60
CA ALA A 494 -0.93 -2.40 17.00
C ALA A 494 -0.21 -3.40 17.91
N MET A 495 -0.18 -4.68 17.55
CA MET A 495 0.51 -5.70 18.35
C MET A 495 2.01 -5.42 18.45
N ARG A 496 2.67 -4.98 17.36
CA ARG A 496 4.08 -4.59 17.37
C ARG A 496 4.40 -3.47 18.36
N TYR A 497 3.44 -2.58 18.61
CA TYR A 497 3.56 -1.45 19.54
C TYR A 497 3.02 -1.75 20.95
N GLY A 498 2.65 -3.00 21.22
CA GLY A 498 2.10 -3.40 22.51
C GLY A 498 0.68 -2.85 22.74
N THR A 499 -0.12 -2.77 21.68
CA THR A 499 -1.52 -2.34 21.72
C THR A 499 -2.41 -3.55 21.40
N PRO A 500 -3.00 -4.21 22.41
CA PRO A 500 -3.91 -5.32 22.19
C PRO A 500 -5.12 -4.94 21.33
N CYS A 501 -5.60 -5.89 20.54
CA CYS A 501 -6.66 -5.64 19.56
C CYS A 501 -8.03 -6.07 20.08
N ILE A 502 -9.06 -5.26 19.84
CA ILE A 502 -10.47 -5.63 19.97
C ILE A 502 -10.99 -5.76 18.54
N CYS A 503 -11.13 -6.98 18.03
CA CYS A 503 -11.35 -7.22 16.60
C CYS A 503 -12.59 -8.07 16.31
N ALA A 504 -13.20 -7.87 15.15
CA ALA A 504 -14.21 -8.78 14.64
C ALA A 504 -13.58 -10.13 14.28
N SER A 505 -14.36 -11.21 14.38
CA SER A 505 -13.89 -12.57 14.06
C SER A 505 -14.09 -12.88 12.59
N THR A 506 -13.24 -12.32 11.72
CA THR A 506 -13.27 -12.52 10.26
C THR A 506 -11.87 -12.45 9.64
N GLY A 507 -11.66 -13.18 8.54
CA GLY A 507 -10.42 -13.26 7.78
C GLY A 507 -9.16 -13.32 8.64
N GLY A 508 -8.13 -12.54 8.28
CA GLY A 508 -6.84 -12.60 8.96
C GLY A 508 -6.84 -12.11 10.41
N LEU A 509 -7.91 -11.47 10.89
CA LEU A 509 -8.04 -11.14 12.33
C LEU A 509 -8.14 -12.42 13.16
N VAL A 510 -8.78 -13.47 12.62
CA VAL A 510 -8.87 -14.79 13.27
C VAL A 510 -7.50 -15.49 13.29
N ASP A 511 -6.71 -15.34 12.22
CA ASP A 511 -5.37 -15.95 12.16
C ASP A 511 -4.35 -15.23 13.04
N THR A 512 -4.50 -13.91 13.25
CA THR A 512 -3.46 -13.06 13.85
C THR A 512 -3.73 -12.65 15.30
N VAL A 513 -4.99 -12.47 15.70
CA VAL A 513 -5.34 -12.07 17.08
C VAL A 513 -5.82 -13.30 17.86
N LYS A 514 -5.17 -13.58 18.99
CA LYS A 514 -5.47 -14.73 19.86
C LYS A 514 -6.25 -14.27 21.09
N GLU A 515 -7.47 -14.78 21.25
CA GLU A 515 -8.37 -14.44 22.36
C GLU A 515 -7.69 -14.59 23.72
N GLY A 516 -7.72 -13.53 24.54
CA GLY A 516 -7.14 -13.51 25.88
C GLY A 516 -5.60 -13.52 25.92
N TYR A 517 -4.93 -13.62 24.77
CA TYR A 517 -3.48 -13.67 24.67
C TYR A 517 -2.89 -12.41 24.02
N THR A 518 -3.42 -11.98 22.87
CA THR A 518 -3.01 -10.75 22.16
C THR A 518 -4.19 -9.80 21.87
N GLY A 519 -5.40 -10.17 22.28
CA GLY A 519 -6.58 -9.33 22.11
C GLY A 519 -7.89 -10.04 22.43
N PHE A 520 -8.96 -9.49 21.89
CA PHE A 520 -10.35 -9.91 22.13
C PHE A 520 -11.13 -9.96 20.82
N HIS A 521 -11.89 -11.03 20.64
CA HIS A 521 -12.78 -11.27 19.51
C HIS A 521 -14.21 -10.83 19.84
N MET A 522 -14.82 -10.11 18.91
CA MET A 522 -16.21 -9.65 18.99
C MET A 522 -17.21 -10.66 18.40
N GLY A 523 -16.73 -11.71 17.73
CA GLY A 523 -17.54 -12.53 16.83
C GLY A 523 -17.64 -11.92 15.44
N ALA A 524 -18.20 -12.70 14.50
CA ALA A 524 -18.42 -12.26 13.13
C ALA A 524 -19.62 -11.30 13.04
N PHE A 525 -19.55 -10.33 12.13
CA PHE A 525 -20.63 -9.39 11.84
C PHE A 525 -21.42 -9.80 10.60
N ASN A 526 -22.61 -9.21 10.48
CA ASN A 526 -23.42 -9.32 9.29
C ASN A 526 -22.70 -8.65 8.10
N VAL A 527 -22.49 -9.42 7.04
CA VAL A 527 -21.82 -8.93 5.82
C VAL A 527 -22.70 -7.97 5.00
N ASN A 528 -24.01 -7.96 5.26
CA ASN A 528 -24.90 -6.98 4.64
C ASN A 528 -24.57 -5.57 5.15
N CYS A 529 -24.22 -4.70 4.20
CA CYS A 529 -23.81 -3.32 4.46
C CYS A 529 -24.97 -2.31 4.35
N GLU A 530 -26.18 -2.74 3.98
CA GLU A 530 -27.31 -1.82 3.78
C GLU A 530 -27.87 -1.29 5.09
N THR A 531 -27.80 -2.08 6.16
CA THR A 531 -28.27 -1.71 7.49
C THR A 531 -27.24 -2.10 8.55
N VAL A 532 -27.30 -1.40 9.68
CA VAL A 532 -26.51 -1.75 10.87
C VAL A 532 -27.32 -2.72 11.69
N ASP A 533 -26.79 -3.94 11.88
CA ASP A 533 -27.41 -4.94 12.74
C ASP A 533 -27.25 -4.53 14.23
N PRO A 534 -28.34 -4.35 15.00
CA PRO A 534 -28.26 -4.02 16.42
C PRO A 534 -27.45 -5.05 17.23
N ALA A 535 -27.44 -6.31 16.81
CA ALA A 535 -26.65 -7.36 17.46
C ALA A 535 -25.15 -7.12 17.28
N ASP A 536 -24.71 -6.64 16.12
CA ASP A 536 -23.29 -6.33 15.88
C ASP A 536 -22.82 -5.11 16.69
N VAL A 537 -23.70 -4.12 16.85
CA VAL A 537 -23.45 -3.00 17.78
C VAL A 537 -23.27 -3.51 19.21
N LEU A 538 -24.11 -4.45 19.66
CA LEU A 538 -24.01 -5.03 21.00
C LEU A 538 -22.74 -5.87 21.18
N LYS A 539 -22.30 -6.60 20.15
CA LYS A 539 -21.01 -7.32 20.16
C LYS A 539 -19.84 -6.36 20.41
N VAL A 540 -19.78 -5.24 19.68
CA VAL A 540 -18.74 -4.20 19.91
C VAL A 540 -18.77 -3.72 21.35
N VAL A 541 -19.93 -3.31 21.85
CA VAL A 541 -20.09 -2.79 23.21
C VAL A 541 -19.63 -3.82 24.24
N THR A 542 -20.11 -5.06 24.13
CA THR A 542 -19.82 -6.14 25.09
C THR A 542 -18.32 -6.44 25.17
N THR A 543 -17.65 -6.53 24.02
CA THR A 543 -16.22 -6.82 23.99
C THR A 543 -15.39 -5.62 24.43
N VAL A 544 -15.81 -4.39 24.14
CA VAL A 544 -15.18 -3.19 24.73
C VAL A 544 -15.29 -3.23 26.25
N VAL A 545 -16.46 -3.53 26.82
CA VAL A 545 -16.62 -3.66 28.28
C VAL A 545 -15.69 -4.74 28.84
N LYS A 546 -15.58 -5.89 28.16
CA LYS A 546 -14.66 -6.97 28.55
C LYS A 546 -13.20 -6.51 28.55
N ALA A 547 -12.76 -5.82 27.50
CA ALA A 547 -11.39 -5.31 27.41
C ALA A 547 -11.08 -4.28 28.51
N LEU A 548 -12.01 -3.36 28.76
CA LEU A 548 -11.90 -2.35 29.82
C LEU A 548 -11.80 -2.97 31.23
N ALA A 549 -12.45 -4.11 31.46
CA ALA A 549 -12.37 -4.82 32.75
C ALA A 549 -10.98 -5.42 33.03
N VAL A 550 -10.17 -5.65 31.99
CA VAL A 550 -8.81 -6.18 32.11
C VAL A 550 -7.77 -5.06 32.21
N TYR A 551 -8.13 -3.82 31.86
CA TYR A 551 -7.22 -2.68 31.88
C TYR A 551 -6.59 -2.46 33.27
N GLY A 552 -5.27 -2.26 33.32
CA GLY A 552 -4.52 -2.07 34.56
C GLY A 552 -4.22 -3.35 35.36
N THR A 553 -4.67 -4.53 34.91
CA THR A 553 -4.38 -5.81 35.56
C THR A 553 -3.03 -6.41 35.10
N LEU A 554 -2.52 -7.41 35.83
CA LEU A 554 -1.35 -8.20 35.39
C LEU A 554 -1.59 -8.89 34.04
N ALA A 555 -2.80 -9.39 33.81
CA ALA A 555 -3.18 -10.02 32.54
C ALA A 555 -3.09 -9.04 31.36
N TYR A 556 -3.41 -7.75 31.56
CA TYR A 556 -3.21 -6.72 30.54
C TYR A 556 -1.73 -6.49 30.24
N ALA A 557 -0.89 -6.39 31.28
CA ALA A 557 0.55 -6.22 31.12
C ALA A 557 1.19 -7.42 30.38
N GLU A 558 0.74 -8.64 30.67
CA GLU A 558 1.15 -9.84 29.94
C GLU A 558 0.68 -9.80 28.48
N MET A 559 -0.56 -9.38 28.22
CA MET A 559 -1.10 -9.24 26.86
C MET A 559 -0.29 -8.26 26.02
N ILE A 560 0.16 -7.13 26.59
CA ILE A 560 1.07 -6.19 25.91
C ILE A 560 2.38 -6.89 25.51
N LYS A 561 3.01 -7.62 26.44
CA LYS A 561 4.27 -8.34 26.17
C LYS A 561 4.09 -9.43 25.12
N ASN A 562 3.00 -10.20 25.20
CA ASN A 562 2.64 -11.21 24.22
C ASN A 562 2.42 -10.61 22.83
N CYS A 563 1.87 -9.40 22.73
CA CYS A 563 1.74 -8.70 21.46
C CYS A 563 3.12 -8.39 20.85
N MET A 564 4.02 -7.81 21.65
CA MET A 564 5.35 -7.36 21.18
C MET A 564 6.35 -8.49 20.93
N SER A 565 6.15 -9.67 21.53
CA SER A 565 7.02 -10.83 21.36
C SER A 565 6.80 -11.59 20.06
N GLN A 566 5.71 -11.31 19.34
CA GLN A 566 5.44 -11.94 18.05
C GLN A 566 6.40 -11.47 16.97
N ASP A 567 6.90 -12.41 16.17
CA ASP A 567 7.54 -12.09 14.89
C ASP A 567 6.44 -11.83 13.85
N LEU A 568 6.25 -10.56 13.52
CA LEU A 568 5.29 -10.08 12.53
C LEU A 568 5.98 -9.62 11.24
N SER A 569 7.28 -9.91 11.08
CA SER A 569 8.05 -9.56 9.89
C SER A 569 7.61 -10.35 8.66
N TRP A 570 8.13 -9.98 7.49
CA TRP A 570 7.90 -10.73 6.26
C TRP A 570 8.71 -12.04 6.18
N LYS A 571 9.55 -12.37 7.16
CA LYS A 571 10.44 -13.53 7.13
C LYS A 571 9.71 -14.85 6.91
N GLU A 572 8.76 -15.18 7.79
CA GLU A 572 7.99 -16.42 7.71
C GLU A 572 6.96 -16.40 6.55
N PRO A 573 6.19 -15.31 6.32
CA PRO A 573 5.36 -15.19 5.12
C PRO A 573 6.13 -15.39 3.81
N ALA A 574 7.31 -14.79 3.65
CA ALA A 574 8.11 -14.93 2.43
C ALA A 574 8.57 -16.38 2.19
N LYS A 575 8.92 -17.11 3.26
CA LYS A 575 9.22 -18.55 3.18
C LYS A 575 8.01 -19.38 2.72
N ASN A 576 6.82 -19.06 3.23
CA ASN A 576 5.57 -19.71 2.80
C ASN A 576 5.25 -19.40 1.33
N TRP A 577 5.47 -18.15 0.90
CA TRP A 577 5.36 -17.75 -0.51
C TRP A 577 6.36 -18.51 -1.39
N GLU A 578 7.64 -18.54 -1.02
CA GLU A 578 8.67 -19.28 -1.76
C GLU A 578 8.32 -20.77 -1.89
N THR A 579 7.92 -21.43 -0.80
CA THR A 579 7.52 -22.84 -0.83
C THR A 579 6.39 -23.09 -1.82
N MET A 580 5.40 -22.20 -1.85
CA MET A 580 4.30 -22.27 -2.81
C MET A 580 4.77 -22.00 -4.25
N LEU A 581 5.64 -21.02 -4.47
CA LEU A 581 6.18 -20.69 -5.80
C LEU A 581 7.03 -21.83 -6.38
N LEU A 582 7.88 -22.46 -5.56
CA LEU A 582 8.68 -23.63 -5.95
C LEU A 582 7.81 -24.82 -6.36
N SER A 583 6.64 -24.98 -5.73
CA SER A 583 5.68 -26.06 -6.09
C SER A 583 5.11 -25.94 -7.51
N LEU A 584 5.33 -24.82 -8.20
CA LEU A 584 4.88 -24.62 -9.59
C LEU A 584 5.76 -25.32 -10.63
N GLY A 585 6.94 -25.83 -10.24
CA GLY A 585 7.79 -26.68 -11.08
C GLY A 585 8.42 -25.98 -12.30
N LEU A 586 8.73 -24.68 -12.19
CA LEU A 586 9.44 -23.95 -13.25
C LEU A 586 10.87 -24.46 -13.41
N VAL A 587 11.33 -24.56 -14.66
CA VAL A 587 12.70 -25.00 -14.99
C VAL A 587 13.73 -24.06 -14.36
N GLY A 588 14.71 -24.62 -13.65
CA GLY A 588 15.74 -23.83 -12.94
C GLY A 588 15.28 -23.22 -11.61
N SER A 589 14.09 -23.58 -11.11
CA SER A 589 13.65 -23.13 -9.79
C SER A 589 14.43 -23.84 -8.69
N GLU A 590 15.32 -23.12 -8.04
CA GLU A 590 16.01 -23.56 -6.83
C GLU A 590 15.51 -22.77 -5.62
N ALA A 591 15.54 -23.40 -4.44
CA ALA A 591 15.32 -22.68 -3.20
C ALA A 591 16.37 -21.59 -3.06
N GLY A 592 15.93 -20.41 -2.64
CA GLY A 592 16.79 -19.32 -2.28
C GLY A 592 17.68 -19.62 -1.07
N SER A 593 18.71 -18.82 -0.86
CA SER A 593 19.52 -18.88 0.36
C SER A 593 18.77 -18.23 1.54
N GLU A 594 19.01 -18.71 2.77
CA GLU A 594 18.57 -17.97 3.95
C GLU A 594 19.38 -16.67 4.06
N GLY A 595 18.74 -15.54 3.80
CA GLY A 595 19.28 -14.20 4.06
C GLY A 595 18.44 -13.46 5.10
N ASP A 596 19.09 -12.63 5.91
CA ASP A 596 18.41 -11.65 6.73
C ASP A 596 17.70 -10.64 5.84
N GLU A 597 16.50 -10.20 6.26
CA GLU A 597 15.75 -9.17 5.52
C GLU A 597 16.66 -7.96 5.29
N ILE A 598 16.93 -7.63 4.02
CA ILE A 598 17.74 -6.45 3.66
C ILE A 598 16.89 -5.21 3.96
N ALA A 599 16.92 -4.83 5.22
CA ALA A 599 16.16 -3.75 5.80
C ALA A 599 17.05 -2.50 5.82
N PRO A 600 16.77 -1.46 5.02
CA PRO A 600 17.57 -0.25 5.04
C PRO A 600 17.22 0.61 6.25
N LEU A 601 18.10 1.55 6.58
CA LEU A 601 17.85 2.59 7.58
C LEU A 601 16.59 3.39 7.19
N ALA A 602 15.75 3.76 8.17
CA ALA A 602 14.47 4.46 7.98
C ALA A 602 14.49 5.72 7.08
N LYS A 603 15.68 6.28 6.78
CA LYS A 603 15.86 7.40 5.82
C LYS A 603 15.63 7.00 4.36
N GLU A 604 15.78 5.73 4.00
CA GLU A 604 15.60 5.27 2.62
C GLU A 604 14.13 4.95 2.28
N ASN A 605 13.25 4.77 3.27
CA ASN A 605 11.83 4.44 3.06
C ASN A 605 10.92 5.65 2.75
N VAL A 606 11.48 6.84 2.52
CA VAL A 606 10.68 8.03 2.17
C VAL A 606 10.57 8.14 0.65
N ALA A 607 9.34 8.06 0.12
CA ALA A 607 9.05 8.62 -1.20
C ALA A 607 9.40 10.10 -1.10
N THR A 608 10.57 10.47 -1.62
CA THR A 608 11.03 11.85 -1.49
C THR A 608 10.19 12.65 -2.49
N PRO A 609 9.38 13.62 -2.04
CA PRO A 609 8.61 14.46 -2.95
C PRO A 609 9.51 15.23 -3.91
#